data_AF-A0ABD6G3W7-F1
#
_entry.id   AF-A0ABD6G3W7-F1
#
_cell.length_a   1.000
_cell.length_b   1.000
_cell.length_c   1.000
_cell.angle_alpha   90.00
_cell.angle_beta   90.00
_cell.angle_gamma   90.00
#
_symmetry.space_group_name_H-M   'P 1'
#
loop_
_entity.id
_entity.type
_entity.pdbx_description
1 polymer ?
#
loop_
_entity_poly.entity_id
_entity_poly.type
_entity_poly.pdbx_seq_one_letter_code
_entity_poly.pdbx_strand_id
1 'polypeptide(L)'
;MEKSLKAKKFQTLLKVLNVLFSLLLILTGIGNLLILLFLGGTLFTSESFIQNLINQGSISASIGFNGLKIFMEETTFHYDKTLMVISVLLALLYGCVIFAILLLVKRFIQSIINGGIFTLKNSRRIEWIAYCILFLSVTIKGIAAYFLYSMNEMVQLADLLQEVEWVESVSFEFFGIHWSMLLCGLVIWTIGYIFRYGTFLQEEYDATV
;
A
#
# COMPACT_ATOMS: atom_id res chain seq x y z
N MET A 1 -39.33 18.47 -1.70
CA MET A 1 -38.70 18.32 -0.37
C MET A 1 -37.78 17.09 -0.28
N GLU A 2 -38.17 15.93 -0.82
CA GLU A 2 -37.33 14.71 -0.76
C GLU A 2 -36.05 14.78 -1.61
N LYS A 3 -36.12 15.36 -2.83
CA LYS A 3 -34.93 15.57 -3.69
C LYS A 3 -33.88 16.48 -3.05
N SER A 4 -34.30 17.56 -2.38
CA SER A 4 -33.39 18.47 -1.69
C SER A 4 -32.76 17.83 -0.44
N LEU A 5 -33.51 16.99 0.28
CA LEU A 5 -32.99 16.21 1.40
C LEU A 5 -31.91 15.20 0.94
N LYS A 6 -32.15 14.48 -0.17
CA LYS A 6 -31.18 13.53 -0.75
C LYS A 6 -29.91 14.22 -1.21
N ALA A 7 -30.03 15.37 -1.90
CA ALA A 7 -28.89 16.18 -2.30
C ALA A 7 -28.07 16.68 -1.10
N LYS A 8 -28.74 17.13 -0.03
CA LYS A 8 -28.07 17.57 1.21
C LYS A 8 -27.32 16.42 1.89
N LYS A 9 -27.93 15.23 2.00
CA LYS A 9 -27.27 14.04 2.56
C LYS A 9 -26.04 13.61 1.76
N PHE A 10 -26.13 13.63 0.43
CA PHE A 10 -25.00 13.33 -0.46
C PHE A 10 -23.85 14.33 -0.28
N GLN A 11 -24.15 15.62 -0.23
CA GLN A 11 -23.16 16.67 0.02
C GLN A 11 -22.49 16.52 1.40
N THR A 12 -23.24 16.16 2.44
CA THR A 12 -22.68 15.87 3.76
C THR A 12 -21.73 14.67 3.71
N LEU A 13 -22.12 13.58 3.05
CA LEU A 13 -21.27 12.39 2.88
C LEU A 13 -19.94 12.76 2.21
N LEU A 14 -19.98 13.51 1.11
CA LEU A 14 -18.77 13.94 0.40
C LEU A 14 -17.85 14.78 1.28
N LYS A 15 -18.41 15.70 2.09
CA LYS A 15 -17.62 16.52 3.02
C LYS A 15 -16.94 15.66 4.08
N VAL A 16 -17.65 14.68 4.65
CA VAL A 16 -17.07 13.74 5.63
C VAL A 16 -15.94 12.93 4.99
N LEU A 17 -16.17 12.37 3.80
CA LEU A 17 -15.13 11.63 3.07
C LEU A 17 -13.92 12.50 2.76
N ASN A 18 -14.13 13.76 2.34
CA ASN A 18 -13.03 14.69 2.07
C ASN A 18 -12.15 14.96 3.30
N VAL A 19 -12.75 15.06 4.49
CA VAL A 19 -12.02 15.20 5.76
C VAL A 19 -11.26 13.91 6.07
N LEU A 20 -11.92 12.74 5.97
CA LEU A 20 -11.30 11.45 6.23
C LEU A 20 -10.09 11.18 5.33
N PHE A 21 -10.23 11.39 4.02
CA PHE A 21 -9.12 11.25 3.08
C PHE A 21 -8.01 12.29 3.30
N SER A 22 -8.33 13.48 3.81
CA SER A 22 -7.31 14.46 4.20
C SER A 22 -6.49 13.99 5.40
N LEU A 23 -7.13 13.39 6.40
CA LEU A 23 -6.43 12.79 7.55
C LEU A 23 -5.55 11.62 7.12
N LEU A 24 -6.08 10.71 6.30
CA LEU A 24 -5.31 9.58 5.77
C LEU A 24 -4.09 10.06 4.97
N LEU A 25 -4.24 11.10 4.13
CA LEU A 25 -3.11 11.68 3.40
C LEU A 25 -2.02 12.23 4.32
N ILE A 26 -2.40 12.91 5.40
CA ILE A 26 -1.43 13.45 6.36
C ILE A 26 -0.69 12.29 7.04
N LEU A 27 -1.42 11.27 7.51
CA LEU A 27 -0.83 10.10 8.17
C LEU A 27 0.12 9.34 7.23
N THR A 28 -0.32 9.03 6.01
CA THR A 28 0.53 8.36 5.02
C THR A 28 1.71 9.23 4.60
N GLY A 29 1.53 10.55 4.50
CA GLY A 29 2.60 11.50 4.23
C GLY A 29 3.67 11.49 5.32
N ILE A 30 3.27 11.53 6.59
CA ILE A 30 4.18 11.40 7.74
C ILE A 30 4.88 10.04 7.72
N GLY A 31 4.15 8.95 7.47
CA GLY A 31 4.73 7.60 7.36
C GLY A 31 5.81 7.52 6.29
N ASN A 32 5.55 8.05 5.09
CA ASN A 32 6.55 8.09 4.01
C ASN A 32 7.77 8.96 4.36
N LEU A 33 7.59 10.07 5.08
CA LEU A 33 8.71 10.88 5.56
C LEU A 33 9.56 10.12 6.58
N LEU A 34 8.94 9.37 7.50
CA LEU A 34 9.67 8.53 8.45
C LEU A 34 10.45 7.42 7.74
N ILE A 35 9.86 6.76 6.74
CA ILE A 35 10.55 5.76 5.91
C ILE A 35 11.74 6.39 5.18
N LEU A 36 11.59 7.62 4.66
CA LEU A 36 12.67 8.33 3.97
C LEU A 36 13.80 8.73 4.93
N LEU A 37 13.48 9.19 6.15
CA LEU A 37 14.48 9.42 7.20
C LEU A 37 15.20 8.13 7.58
N PHE A 38 14.46 7.03 7.69
CA PHE A 38 15.00 5.71 7.97
C PHE A 38 15.95 5.24 6.86
N LEU A 39 15.58 5.44 5.58
CA LEU A 39 16.46 5.18 4.44
C LEU A 39 17.77 5.95 4.56
N GLY A 40 17.69 7.26 4.85
CA GLY A 40 18.87 8.08 5.12
C GLY A 40 19.74 7.46 6.23
N GLY A 41 19.13 7.12 7.36
CA GLY A 41 19.81 6.44 8.47
C GLY A 41 20.53 5.17 8.04
N THR A 42 19.85 4.27 7.31
CA THR A 42 20.45 3.00 6.83
C THR A 42 21.60 3.22 5.85
N LEU A 43 21.55 4.26 5.01
CA LEU A 43 22.61 4.54 4.04
C LEU A 43 23.89 5.07 4.72
N PHE A 44 23.75 5.91 5.75
CA PHE A 44 24.87 6.56 6.44
C PHE A 44 25.47 5.75 7.60
N THR A 45 24.80 4.69 8.07
CA THR A 45 25.36 3.79 9.10
C THR A 45 26.12 2.62 8.48
N SER A 46 27.16 2.13 9.17
CA SER A 46 27.86 0.90 8.78
C SER A 46 27.14 -0.34 9.32
N GLU A 47 27.27 -1.46 8.61
CA GLU A 47 26.74 -2.75 9.06
C GLU A 47 27.26 -3.14 10.44
N SER A 48 28.57 -3.00 10.65
CA SER A 48 29.22 -3.31 11.93
C SER A 48 28.68 -2.48 13.09
N PHE A 49 28.29 -1.23 12.85
CA PHE A 49 27.74 -0.37 13.89
C PHE A 49 26.35 -0.88 14.32
N ILE A 50 25.49 -1.20 13.35
CA ILE A 50 24.15 -1.74 13.62
C ILE A 50 24.24 -3.12 14.27
N GLN A 51 25.13 -3.99 13.77
CA GLN A 51 25.35 -5.31 14.34
C GLN A 51 25.84 -5.22 15.80
N ASN A 52 26.75 -4.30 16.11
CA ASN A 52 27.21 -4.09 17.48
C ASN A 52 26.11 -3.59 18.41
N LEU A 53 25.21 -2.72 17.92
CA LEU A 53 24.05 -2.28 18.69
C LEU A 53 23.08 -3.43 18.97
N ILE A 54 22.87 -4.29 17.97
CA ILE A 54 22.00 -5.46 18.08
C ILE A 54 22.57 -6.45 19.09
N ASN A 55 23.87 -6.73 19.03
CA ASN A 55 24.57 -7.65 19.95
C ASN A 55 24.62 -7.14 21.40
N GLN A 56 24.38 -5.85 21.65
CA GLN A 56 24.26 -5.30 23.01
C GLN A 56 22.90 -5.57 23.66
N GLY A 57 21.90 -5.98 22.86
CA GLY A 57 20.57 -6.36 23.34
C GLY A 57 20.33 -7.87 23.24
N SER A 58 19.33 -8.36 23.97
CA SER A 58 18.75 -9.67 23.70
C SER A 58 17.59 -9.52 22.71
N ILE A 59 17.70 -10.17 21.56
CA ILE A 59 16.58 -10.28 20.62
C ILE A 59 15.83 -11.56 20.94
N SER A 60 14.54 -11.41 21.23
CA SER A 60 13.59 -12.52 21.26
C SER A 60 12.64 -12.34 20.07
N ALA A 61 12.45 -13.42 19.32
CA ALA A 61 11.51 -13.44 18.21
C ALA A 61 10.37 -14.40 18.53
N SER A 62 9.15 -14.04 18.11
CA SER A 62 8.02 -14.96 18.15
C SER A 62 7.29 -14.96 16.83
N ILE A 63 7.02 -16.15 16.30
CA ILE A 63 6.21 -16.31 15.09
C ILE A 63 4.89 -16.93 15.49
N GLY A 64 3.81 -16.23 15.13
CA GLY A 64 2.46 -16.75 15.22
C GLY A 64 2.03 -17.36 13.89
N PHE A 65 1.70 -18.65 13.87
CA PHE A 65 1.14 -19.33 12.70
C PHE A 65 -0.11 -20.10 13.08
N ASN A 66 -1.29 -19.66 12.61
CA ASN A 66 -2.58 -20.34 12.80
C ASN A 66 -2.85 -20.89 14.23
N GLY A 67 -2.55 -20.10 15.26
CA GLY A 67 -2.75 -20.47 16.66
C GLY A 67 -1.53 -21.09 17.36
N LEU A 68 -0.48 -21.44 16.62
CA LEU A 68 0.83 -21.81 17.16
C LEU A 68 1.67 -20.56 17.37
N LYS A 69 2.37 -20.48 18.50
CA LYS A 69 3.40 -19.48 18.76
C LYS A 69 4.73 -20.20 18.96
N ILE A 70 5.65 -20.00 18.02
CA ILE A 70 7.02 -20.44 18.16
C ILE A 70 7.77 -19.29 18.83
N PHE A 71 8.28 -19.54 20.04
CA PHE A 71 9.16 -18.63 20.75
C PHE A 71 10.59 -19.04 20.49
N MET A 72 11.40 -18.08 20.06
CA MET A 72 12.82 -18.29 19.86
C MET A 72 13.56 -17.50 20.95
N GLU A 73 14.10 -18.24 21.92
CA GLU A 73 15.05 -17.71 22.89
C GLU A 73 16.43 -17.65 22.21
N GLU A 74 17.04 -16.45 22.20
CA GLU A 74 18.39 -16.21 21.69
C GLU A 74 18.61 -16.51 20.19
N THR A 75 17.97 -15.75 19.30
CA THR A 75 18.31 -15.80 17.87
C THR A 75 19.50 -14.91 17.52
N THR A 76 20.42 -15.43 16.71
CA THR A 76 21.48 -14.63 16.13
C THR A 76 20.93 -13.83 14.96
N PHE A 77 20.74 -12.53 15.17
CA PHE A 77 20.36 -11.62 14.09
C PHE A 77 21.61 -11.17 13.34
N HIS A 78 21.68 -11.43 12.03
CA HIS A 78 22.69 -10.93 11.12
C HIS A 78 22.15 -9.76 10.31
N TYR A 79 22.66 -8.56 10.54
CA TYR A 79 22.25 -7.37 9.80
C TYR A 79 22.88 -7.34 8.40
N ASP A 80 22.04 -7.48 7.37
CA ASP A 80 22.42 -7.24 5.98
C ASP A 80 21.91 -5.87 5.51
N LYS A 81 22.83 -4.93 5.21
CA LYS A 81 22.45 -3.58 4.78
C LYS A 81 21.79 -3.58 3.42
N THR A 82 22.20 -4.44 2.51
CA THR A 82 21.66 -4.49 1.15
C THR A 82 20.19 -4.89 1.19
N LEU A 83 19.88 -5.98 1.90
CA LEU A 83 18.51 -6.45 2.08
C LEU A 83 17.64 -5.40 2.78
N MET A 84 18.20 -4.72 3.79
CA MET A 84 17.49 -3.66 4.50
C MET A 84 17.20 -2.44 3.61
N VAL A 85 18.19 -1.96 2.86
CA VAL A 85 18.00 -0.83 1.94
C VAL A 85 16.94 -1.14 0.88
N ILE A 86 16.98 -2.34 0.29
CA ILE A 86 15.96 -2.76 -0.69
C ILE A 86 14.57 -2.83 -0.03
N SER A 87 14.46 -3.40 1.18
CA SER A 87 13.19 -3.46 1.93
C SER A 87 12.60 -2.07 2.17
N VAL A 88 13.44 -1.10 2.55
CA VAL A 88 13.02 0.28 2.79
C VAL A 88 12.62 0.99 1.49
N LEU A 89 13.36 0.77 0.39
CA LEU A 89 13.01 1.31 -0.93
C LEU A 89 11.67 0.77 -1.43
N LEU A 90 11.43 -0.53 -1.25
CA LEU A 90 10.16 -1.18 -1.58
C LEU A 90 9.01 -0.64 -0.73
N ALA A 91 9.23 -0.48 0.59
CA ALA A 91 8.25 0.15 1.47
C ALA A 91 7.91 1.59 1.02
N LEU A 92 8.93 2.37 0.64
CA LEU A 92 8.74 3.74 0.15
C LEU A 92 7.97 3.78 -1.17
N LEU A 93 8.32 2.92 -2.14
CA LEU A 93 7.62 2.81 -3.41
C LEU A 93 6.12 2.56 -3.21
N TYR A 94 5.77 1.62 -2.31
CA TYR A 94 4.37 1.24 -2.07
C TYR A 94 3.64 2.30 -1.26
N GLY A 95 4.33 2.91 -0.31
CA GLY A 95 3.87 4.10 0.39
C GLY A 95 3.54 5.25 -0.57
N CYS A 96 4.34 5.45 -1.62
CA CYS A 96 4.06 6.41 -2.69
C CYS A 96 2.83 6.04 -3.53
N VAL A 97 2.66 4.76 -3.89
CA VAL A 97 1.47 4.29 -4.63
C VAL A 97 0.20 4.49 -3.80
N ILE A 98 0.21 4.13 -2.52
CA ILE A 98 -0.92 4.34 -1.60
C ILE A 98 -1.22 5.84 -1.45
N PHE A 99 -0.18 6.66 -1.27
CA PHE A 99 -0.33 8.11 -1.20
C PHE A 99 -0.96 8.69 -2.48
N ALA A 100 -0.54 8.21 -3.66
CA ALA A 100 -1.11 8.61 -4.93
C ALA A 100 -2.61 8.26 -5.04
N ILE A 101 -3.02 7.05 -4.64
CA ILE A 101 -4.44 6.66 -4.59
C ILE A 101 -5.23 7.63 -3.71
N LEU A 102 -4.79 7.86 -2.47
CA LEU A 102 -5.47 8.74 -1.52
C LEU A 102 -5.58 10.17 -2.06
N LEU A 103 -4.53 10.67 -2.72
CA LEU A 103 -4.50 12.01 -3.31
C LEU A 103 -5.48 12.15 -4.47
N LEU A 104 -5.53 11.14 -5.35
CA LEU A 104 -6.43 11.12 -6.49
C LEU A 104 -7.90 11.03 -6.04
N VAL A 105 -8.19 10.17 -5.06
CA VAL A 105 -9.54 10.04 -4.48
C VAL A 105 -9.97 11.35 -3.82
N LYS A 106 -9.10 11.98 -3.01
CA LYS A 106 -9.40 13.28 -2.41
C LYS A 106 -9.71 14.34 -3.48
N ARG A 107 -8.87 14.44 -4.51
CA ARG A 107 -9.07 15.41 -5.60
C ARG A 107 -10.37 15.15 -6.37
N PHE A 108 -10.73 13.89 -6.57
CA PHE A 108 -12.00 13.49 -7.16
C PHE A 108 -13.20 13.93 -6.29
N ILE A 109 -13.20 13.60 -4.99
CA ILE A 109 -14.25 14.01 -4.05
C ILE A 109 -14.39 15.53 -4.02
N GLN A 110 -13.27 16.26 -3.93
CA GLN A 110 -13.27 17.72 -3.90
C GLN A 110 -13.84 18.32 -5.20
N SER A 111 -13.59 17.69 -6.35
CA SER A 111 -14.19 18.09 -7.63
C SER A 111 -15.71 17.93 -7.62
N ILE A 112 -16.23 16.83 -7.07
CA ILE A 112 -17.67 16.59 -6.96
C ILE A 112 -18.33 17.61 -6.03
N ILE A 113 -17.69 17.93 -4.89
CA ILE A 113 -18.17 18.97 -3.97
C ILE A 113 -18.30 20.32 -4.68
N ASN A 114 -17.36 20.64 -5.57
CA ASN A 114 -17.35 21.87 -6.36
C ASN A 114 -18.28 21.83 -7.59
N GLY A 115 -19.09 20.78 -7.75
CA GLY A 115 -20.05 20.63 -8.85
C GLY A 115 -19.50 20.01 -10.14
N GLY A 116 -18.18 19.80 -10.24
CA GLY A 116 -17.55 19.17 -11.39
C GLY A 116 -17.59 17.66 -11.28
N ILE A 117 -18.74 17.03 -11.61
CA ILE A 117 -18.96 15.58 -11.52
C ILE A 117 -18.37 14.88 -12.75
N PHE A 118 -18.95 15.09 -13.94
CA PHE A 118 -18.52 14.50 -15.21
C PHE A 118 -17.49 15.40 -15.89
N THR A 119 -16.25 15.32 -15.46
CA THR A 119 -15.14 16.02 -16.11
C THR A 119 -14.09 15.03 -16.59
N LEU A 120 -13.42 15.35 -17.70
CA LEU A 120 -12.30 14.55 -18.22
C LEU A 120 -11.20 14.38 -17.15
N LYS A 121 -10.97 15.40 -16.32
CA LYS A 121 -10.03 15.35 -15.19
C LYS A 121 -10.42 14.29 -14.17
N ASN A 122 -11.70 14.16 -13.85
CA ASN A 122 -12.19 13.14 -12.91
C ASN A 122 -12.13 11.74 -13.47
N SER A 123 -12.53 11.55 -14.73
CA SER A 123 -12.39 10.27 -15.42
C SER A 123 -10.93 9.79 -15.37
N ARG A 124 -9.98 10.66 -15.74
CA ARG A 124 -8.54 10.33 -15.65
C ARG A 124 -8.10 10.00 -14.23
N ARG A 125 -8.59 10.70 -13.20
CA ARG A 125 -8.27 10.37 -11.80
C ARG A 125 -8.72 8.96 -11.43
N ILE A 126 -9.93 8.57 -11.84
CA ILE A 126 -10.47 7.22 -11.62
C ILE A 126 -9.62 6.17 -12.35
N GLU A 127 -9.26 6.42 -13.61
CA GLU A 127 -8.36 5.53 -14.37
C GLU A 127 -6.99 5.36 -13.68
N TRP A 128 -6.38 6.45 -13.20
CA TRP A 128 -5.11 6.38 -12.46
C TRP A 128 -5.22 5.62 -11.14
N ILE A 129 -6.32 5.78 -10.40
CA ILE A 129 -6.59 4.97 -9.19
C ILE A 129 -6.64 3.49 -9.56
N ALA A 130 -7.33 3.15 -10.66
CA ALA A 130 -7.42 1.78 -11.14
C ALA A 130 -6.04 1.21 -11.50
N TYR A 131 -5.19 1.96 -12.22
CA TYR A 131 -3.84 1.52 -12.55
C TYR A 131 -2.98 1.28 -11.31
N CYS A 132 -3.07 2.13 -10.28
CA CYS A 132 -2.39 1.90 -9.02
C CYS A 132 -2.87 0.59 -8.35
N ILE A 133 -4.17 0.32 -8.35
CA ILE A 133 -4.74 -0.90 -7.75
C ILE A 133 -4.33 -2.15 -8.55
N LEU A 134 -4.34 -2.08 -9.88
CA LEU A 134 -3.88 -3.17 -10.75
C LEU A 134 -2.39 -3.46 -10.53
N PHE A 135 -1.56 -2.42 -10.45
CA PHE A 135 -0.14 -2.55 -10.11
C PHE A 135 0.06 -3.26 -8.76
N LEU A 136 -0.64 -2.81 -7.71
CA LEU A 136 -0.57 -3.45 -6.40
C LEU A 136 -1.04 -4.91 -6.45
N SER A 137 -2.08 -5.22 -7.23
CA SER A 137 -2.64 -6.58 -7.30
C SER A 137 -1.66 -7.63 -7.82
N VAL A 138 -0.75 -7.26 -8.71
CA VAL A 138 0.23 -8.21 -9.30
C VAL A 138 1.56 -8.23 -8.57
N THR A 139 1.79 -7.30 -7.63
CA THR A 139 3.10 -7.12 -7.02
C THR A 139 3.11 -7.26 -5.49
N ILE A 140 1.95 -7.11 -4.82
CA ILE A 140 1.87 -7.12 -3.34
C ILE A 140 2.33 -8.45 -2.73
N LYS A 141 2.04 -9.58 -3.38
CA LYS A 141 2.49 -10.91 -2.93
C LYS A 141 4.01 -11.04 -2.99
N GLY A 142 4.62 -10.58 -4.09
CA GLY A 142 6.07 -10.63 -4.26
C GLY A 142 6.81 -9.79 -3.23
N ILE A 143 6.23 -8.66 -2.83
CA ILE A 143 6.79 -7.85 -1.75
C ILE A 143 6.64 -8.50 -0.39
N ALA A 144 5.48 -9.06 -0.08
CA ALA A 144 5.30 -9.80 1.17
C ALA A 144 6.29 -10.95 1.26
N ALA A 145 6.50 -11.69 0.16
CA ALA A 145 7.51 -12.73 0.06
C ALA A 145 8.93 -12.18 0.22
N TYR A 146 9.25 -11.03 -0.37
CA TYR A 146 10.55 -10.39 -0.21
C TYR A 146 10.83 -9.97 1.24
N PHE A 147 9.83 -9.42 1.95
CA PHE A 147 9.98 -9.10 3.38
C PHE A 147 10.23 -10.35 4.22
N LEU A 148 9.49 -11.42 3.97
CA LEU A 148 9.70 -12.70 4.66
C LEU A 148 11.07 -13.30 4.34
N TYR A 149 11.50 -13.24 3.08
CA TYR A 149 12.83 -13.63 2.65
C TYR A 149 13.92 -12.80 3.33
N SER A 150 13.79 -11.48 3.37
CA SER A 150 14.76 -10.61 4.05
C SER A 150 14.85 -10.91 5.55
N MET A 151 13.72 -11.22 6.20
CA MET A 151 13.72 -11.64 7.59
C MET A 151 14.33 -13.02 7.79
N ASN A 152 14.10 -13.92 6.83
CA ASN A 152 14.72 -15.24 6.82
C ASN A 152 16.24 -15.15 6.80
N GLU A 153 16.80 -14.37 5.88
CA GLU A 153 18.25 -14.21 5.75
C GLU A 153 18.88 -13.55 6.99
N MET A 154 18.18 -12.61 7.61
CA MET A 154 18.69 -11.90 8.80
C MET A 154 18.57 -12.72 10.10
N VAL A 155 17.60 -13.63 10.21
CA VAL A 155 17.30 -14.36 11.46
C VAL A 155 17.56 -15.87 11.33
N GLN A 156 17.95 -16.35 10.14
CA GLN A 156 18.07 -17.78 9.81
C GLN A 156 16.79 -18.55 10.13
N LEU A 157 15.65 -17.92 9.80
CA LEU A 157 14.34 -18.38 10.22
C LEU A 157 13.99 -19.77 9.67
N ALA A 158 14.41 -20.07 8.43
CA ALA A 158 14.18 -21.34 7.78
C ALA A 158 14.96 -22.47 8.44
N ASP A 159 16.19 -22.21 8.86
CA ASP A 159 17.02 -23.19 9.56
C ASP A 159 16.33 -23.58 10.88
N LEU A 160 15.87 -22.58 11.64
CA LEU A 160 15.14 -22.78 12.89
C LEU A 160 13.78 -23.49 12.68
N LEU A 161 13.08 -23.22 11.59
CA LEU A 161 11.82 -23.88 11.28
C LEU A 161 12.02 -25.33 10.81
N GLN A 162 13.13 -25.63 10.13
CA GLN A 162 13.46 -26.99 9.69
C GLN A 162 13.95 -27.90 10.82
N GLU A 163 14.33 -27.36 11.98
CA GLU A 163 14.56 -28.16 13.19
C GLU A 163 13.28 -28.83 13.71
N VAL A 164 12.11 -28.37 13.27
CA VAL A 164 10.81 -28.93 13.64
C VAL A 164 10.48 -30.13 12.74
N GLU A 165 10.36 -31.33 13.31
CA GLU A 165 10.22 -32.62 12.58
C GLU A 165 9.13 -32.65 11.48
N TRP A 166 8.10 -31.83 11.58
CA TRP A 166 6.99 -31.79 10.61
C TRP A 166 7.15 -30.72 9.51
N VAL A 167 8.26 -29.98 9.49
CA VAL A 167 8.58 -28.98 8.46
C VAL A 167 9.58 -29.57 7.48
N GLU A 168 9.11 -29.92 6.28
CA GLU A 168 9.96 -30.53 5.23
C GLU A 168 10.81 -29.48 4.49
N SER A 169 10.27 -28.29 4.23
CA SER A 169 10.99 -27.19 3.59
C SER A 169 10.30 -25.85 3.82
N VAL A 170 11.07 -24.77 3.69
CA VAL A 170 10.56 -23.40 3.68
C VAL A 170 10.77 -22.82 2.28
N SER A 171 9.71 -22.26 1.69
CA SER A 171 9.76 -21.63 0.37
C SER A 171 8.97 -20.31 0.36
N PHE A 172 9.36 -19.41 -0.55
CA PHE A 172 8.78 -18.07 -0.67
C PHE A 172 8.10 -17.91 -2.03
N GLU A 173 6.80 -17.61 -2.04
CA GLU A 173 6.01 -17.38 -3.26
C GLU A 173 6.18 -15.93 -3.74
N PHE A 174 7.23 -15.67 -4.54
CA PHE A 174 7.49 -14.33 -5.10
C PHE A 174 6.50 -13.89 -6.18
N PHE A 175 5.83 -14.85 -6.83
CA PHE A 175 4.89 -14.57 -7.91
C PHE A 175 3.49 -15.01 -7.53
N GLY A 176 2.58 -14.05 -7.55
CA GLY A 176 1.17 -14.37 -7.42
C GLY A 176 0.29 -13.14 -7.61
N ILE A 177 -0.92 -13.39 -8.11
CA ILE A 177 -1.92 -12.35 -8.33
C ILE A 177 -2.87 -12.30 -7.14
N HIS A 178 -3.10 -11.10 -6.62
CA HIS A 178 -4.15 -10.83 -5.64
C HIS A 178 -5.49 -10.61 -6.36
N TRP A 179 -6.16 -11.71 -6.70
CA TRP A 179 -7.35 -11.73 -7.57
C TRP A 179 -8.45 -10.73 -7.19
N SER A 180 -8.78 -10.60 -5.90
CA SER A 180 -9.81 -9.65 -5.46
C SER A 180 -9.42 -8.19 -5.73
N MET A 181 -8.13 -7.87 -5.63
CA MET A 181 -7.62 -6.53 -5.89
C MET A 181 -7.55 -6.27 -7.40
N LEU A 182 -7.16 -7.29 -8.18
CA LEU A 182 -7.18 -7.23 -9.64
C LEU A 182 -8.60 -6.93 -10.15
N LEU A 183 -9.58 -7.71 -9.69
CA LEU A 183 -10.98 -7.53 -10.09
C LEU A 183 -11.52 -6.15 -9.66
N CYS A 184 -11.20 -5.69 -8.45
CA CYS A 184 -11.55 -4.34 -8.00
C CYS A 184 -10.94 -3.26 -8.90
N GLY A 185 -9.66 -3.41 -9.26
CA GLY A 185 -8.98 -2.52 -10.21
C GLY A 185 -9.66 -2.48 -11.57
N LEU A 186 -10.02 -3.63 -12.13
CA LEU A 186 -10.75 -3.71 -13.42
C LEU A 186 -12.13 -3.05 -13.37
N VAL A 187 -12.86 -3.22 -12.26
CA VAL A 187 -14.15 -2.55 -12.05
C VAL A 187 -13.98 -1.03 -12.00
N ILE A 188 -13.02 -0.53 -11.22
CA ILE A 188 -12.75 0.92 -11.13
C ILE A 188 -12.29 1.47 -12.48
N TRP A 189 -11.47 0.73 -13.22
CA TRP A 189 -11.04 1.10 -14.57
C TRP A 189 -12.24 1.25 -15.52
N THR A 190 -13.17 0.30 -15.48
CA THR A 190 -14.42 0.33 -16.27
C THR A 190 -15.27 1.56 -15.89
N ILE A 191 -15.39 1.87 -14.61
CA ILE A 191 -16.07 3.09 -14.14
C ILE A 191 -15.39 4.35 -14.71
N GLY A 192 -14.05 4.39 -14.74
CA GLY A 192 -13.30 5.50 -15.34
C GLY A 192 -13.64 5.73 -16.82
N TYR A 193 -13.77 4.65 -17.60
CA TYR A 193 -14.20 4.68 -18.99
C TYR A 193 -15.64 5.17 -19.16
N ILE A 194 -16.57 4.68 -18.32
CA ILE A 194 -17.97 5.13 -18.32
C ILE A 194 -18.05 6.63 -18.02
N PHE A 195 -17.27 7.12 -17.06
CA PHE A 195 -17.19 8.56 -16.76
C PHE A 195 -16.65 9.37 -17.94
N ARG A 196 -15.68 8.83 -18.69
CA ARG A 196 -15.13 9.49 -19.89
C ARG A 196 -16.19 9.65 -20.97
N TYR A 197 -16.93 8.57 -21.23
CA TYR A 197 -18.04 8.58 -22.18
C TYR A 197 -19.17 9.52 -21.73
N GLY A 198 -19.48 9.54 -20.43
CA GLY A 198 -20.43 10.49 -19.85
C GLY A 198 -20.03 11.96 -20.05
N THR A 199 -18.74 12.28 -19.95
CA THR A 199 -18.24 13.64 -20.27
C THR A 199 -18.46 13.98 -21.75
N PHE A 200 -18.18 13.06 -22.68
CA PHE A 200 -18.42 13.28 -24.10
C PHE A 200 -19.90 13.56 -24.40
N LEU A 201 -20.81 12.77 -23.84
CA LEU A 201 -22.26 12.98 -24.01
C LEU A 201 -22.73 14.33 -23.47
N GLN A 202 -22.14 14.79 -22.35
CA GLN A 202 -22.50 16.08 -21.78
C GLN A 202 -22.01 17.24 -22.66
N GLU A 203 -20.81 17.13 -23.22
CA GLU A 203 -20.28 18.12 -24.16
C GLU A 203 -21.12 18.20 -25.45
N GLU A 204 -21.60 17.07 -25.97
CA GLU A 204 -22.46 17.02 -27.16
C GLU A 204 -23.85 17.60 -26.90
N TYR A 205 -24.43 17.33 -25.72
CA TYR A 205 -25.69 17.95 -25.30
C TYR A 205 -25.56 19.47 -25.15
N ASP A 206 -24.50 19.94 -24.50
CA ASP A 206 -24.27 21.38 -24.29
C ASP A 206 -23.97 22.12 -25.61
N ALA A 207 -23.46 21.42 -26.64
CA ALA A 207 -23.21 21.98 -27.97
C ALA A 207 -24.46 22.07 -28.87
N THR A 208 -25.56 21.40 -28.49
CA THR A 208 -26.78 21.29 -29.30
C THR A 208 -27.96 22.12 -28.77
N VAL A 209 -27.80 22.78 -27.62
CA VAL A 209 -28.78 23.70 -27.00
C VAL A 209 -28.36 25.15 -27.24
#